data_AF-A0A8T4HTZ4-F1
#
_entry.id   AF-A0A8T4HTZ4-F1
#
_cell.length_a   1.000
_cell.length_b   1.000
_cell.length_c   1.000
_cell.angle_alpha   90.00
_cell.angle_beta   90.00
_cell.angle_gamma   90.00
#
_symmetry.space_group_name_H-M   'P 1'
#
loop_
_entity.id
_entity.type
_entity.pdbx_description
1 polymer ?
#
loop_
_entity_poly.entity_id
_entity_poly.type
_entity_poly.pdbx_seq_one_letter_code
_entity_poly.pdbx_strand_id
1 'polypeptide(L)'
;MPPAPARRKAGRHRGEGQWAAGHFTPLNGNEQTKKDDDGLNVRTRIETIYAHRGFESIDGADLRGRMRWWGLYTQRKPGISGGKTAVLEPEELDDEYFMLRVRIDGGRLTTGQLRVIGDISQEFARGTADITDRQNVQFHWIRIEDMPEIWRRLEGVGLSTTEACGDTPRVILGSPVAGIAADEIIDGTPAVEEIHRRVVGNPAYSNLPRKFKTAVSGSPLLDVAHEINDVAFVGVEHPEHGPGFDVWVGGALSTNPKLGVRLGAWVPLEEVADVHEGVTGIFRDYGYRRLRNRARLKFLVADWGPEKFRQVLEDEYLLRKMIDGPAPAQPAQQWRDHIGVHEQKDGRYYVGFAPRVGRIDGATLSKIADLAEAHGSGRVRTTVEQKMLVLDVEQDQVESLAEGLEALDLTTRPSVFRRGTMACTGIEFCKLAIVETKGRGSWLIDELERRLPGFDQPVTINLNGCPNSCARIQVADIGLKGQLVTDADGNQVEGYQVHLGGSLGMEPGFGRKVRGLKVTAQQLPDYIERVLRAFQAQREDGERFAQWAARAAESDLK
;
A
#
# COMPACT_ATOMS: atom_id res chain seq x y z
N MET A 1 -42.65 -37.64 -31.87
CA MET A 1 -42.29 -36.21 -31.66
C MET A 1 -41.25 -36.15 -30.56
N PRO A 2 -40.08 -35.53 -30.78
CA PRO A 2 -39.12 -35.33 -29.70
C PRO A 2 -39.65 -34.29 -28.70
N PRO A 3 -39.30 -34.38 -27.41
CA PRO A 3 -39.76 -33.45 -26.39
C PRO A 3 -39.19 -32.05 -26.67
N ALA A 4 -40.03 -31.04 -26.51
CA ALA A 4 -39.66 -29.64 -26.72
C ALA A 4 -38.50 -29.24 -25.76
N PRO A 5 -37.50 -28.49 -26.24
CA PRO A 5 -36.38 -28.06 -25.41
C PRO A 5 -36.91 -27.14 -24.31
N ALA A 6 -36.50 -27.42 -23.07
CA ALA A 6 -36.81 -26.58 -21.92
C ALA A 6 -36.33 -25.14 -22.19
N ARG A 7 -37.26 -24.19 -22.23
CA ARG A 7 -36.94 -22.76 -22.25
C ARG A 7 -36.02 -22.45 -21.08
N ARG A 8 -34.75 -22.15 -21.36
CA ARG A 8 -33.85 -21.51 -20.40
C ARG A 8 -34.60 -20.29 -19.86
N LYS A 9 -34.93 -20.28 -18.56
CA LYS A 9 -35.39 -19.05 -17.89
C LYS A 9 -34.30 -18.01 -18.13
N ALA A 10 -34.59 -17.01 -18.96
CA ALA A 10 -33.78 -15.81 -19.03
C ALA A 10 -33.82 -15.21 -17.61
N GLY A 11 -32.78 -15.45 -16.82
CA GLY A 11 -32.63 -14.78 -15.54
C GLY A 11 -32.62 -13.29 -15.84
N ARG A 12 -33.55 -12.54 -15.22
CA ARG A 12 -33.46 -11.07 -15.17
C ARG A 12 -32.00 -10.74 -14.87
N HIS A 13 -31.30 -10.12 -15.81
CA HIS A 13 -29.93 -9.68 -15.62
C HIS A 13 -29.97 -8.66 -14.48
N ARG A 14 -29.76 -9.10 -13.24
CA ARG A 14 -29.66 -8.20 -12.10
C ARG A 14 -28.37 -7.44 -12.36
N GLY A 15 -28.47 -6.15 -12.67
CA GLY A 15 -27.32 -5.31 -13.00
C GLY A 15 -26.24 -5.35 -11.90
N GLU A 16 -25.05 -4.85 -12.18
CA GLU A 16 -23.89 -4.93 -11.27
C GLU A 16 -23.96 -3.94 -10.09
N GLY A 17 -25.13 -3.33 -9.83
CA GLY A 17 -25.33 -2.33 -8.78
C GLY A 17 -24.81 -0.93 -9.13
N GLN A 18 -24.63 -0.63 -10.41
CA GLN A 18 -24.09 0.64 -10.90
C GLN A 18 -25.14 1.75 -10.77
N TRP A 19 -24.78 2.85 -10.12
CA TRP A 19 -25.68 3.98 -9.86
C TRP A 19 -26.07 4.72 -11.14
N ALA A 20 -25.13 4.90 -12.08
CA ALA A 20 -25.42 5.51 -13.39
C ALA A 20 -26.48 4.72 -14.20
N ALA A 21 -26.62 3.42 -13.94
CA ALA A 21 -27.66 2.57 -14.55
C ALA A 21 -28.99 2.56 -13.76
N GLY A 22 -29.16 3.45 -12.77
CA GLY A 22 -30.34 3.53 -11.92
C GLY A 22 -30.45 2.43 -10.86
N HIS A 23 -29.37 1.68 -10.59
CA HIS A 23 -29.38 0.57 -9.63
C HIS A 23 -28.91 1.00 -8.24
N PHE A 24 -29.81 1.58 -7.45
CA PHE A 24 -29.53 2.06 -6.07
C PHE A 24 -29.87 1.07 -4.96
N THR A 25 -30.39 -0.12 -5.30
CA THR A 25 -30.71 -1.15 -4.31
C THR A 25 -29.42 -1.80 -3.78
N PRO A 26 -29.21 -1.88 -2.46
CA PRO A 26 -28.04 -2.54 -1.89
C PRO A 26 -28.07 -4.05 -2.20
N LEU A 27 -26.96 -4.58 -2.70
CA LEU A 27 -26.85 -5.98 -3.15
C LEU A 27 -25.97 -6.85 -2.24
N ASN A 28 -25.42 -6.27 -1.18
CA ASN A 28 -24.66 -6.95 -0.14
C ASN A 28 -24.71 -6.16 1.18
N GLY A 29 -24.30 -6.80 2.28
CA GLY A 29 -24.33 -6.18 3.60
C GLY A 29 -23.53 -4.88 3.71
N ASN A 30 -22.40 -4.74 3.00
CA ASN A 30 -21.61 -3.50 3.03
C ASN A 30 -22.33 -2.33 2.33
N GLU A 31 -22.98 -2.57 1.19
CA GLU A 31 -23.79 -1.55 0.54
C GLU A 31 -25.03 -1.20 1.38
N GLN A 32 -25.60 -2.15 2.11
CA GLN A 32 -26.68 -1.89 3.06
C GLN A 32 -26.20 -0.98 4.19
N THR A 33 -25.09 -1.30 4.87
CA THR A 33 -24.53 -0.49 5.96
C THR A 33 -24.26 0.96 5.54
N LYS A 34 -23.72 1.17 4.32
CA LYS A 34 -23.47 2.51 3.77
C LYS A 34 -24.75 3.27 3.38
N LYS A 35 -25.81 2.54 3.01
CA LYS A 35 -27.12 3.13 2.75
C LYS A 35 -27.81 3.58 4.04
N ASP A 36 -27.62 2.81 5.11
CA ASP A 36 -28.26 3.06 6.40
C ASP A 36 -27.71 4.33 7.08
N ASP A 37 -26.39 4.58 6.95
CA ASP A 37 -25.75 5.81 7.46
C ASP A 37 -24.34 5.96 6.84
N ASP A 38 -23.92 7.22 6.62
CA ASP A 38 -22.58 7.53 6.09
C ASP A 38 -21.51 7.11 7.12
N GLY A 39 -20.42 6.50 6.63
CA GLY A 39 -19.32 6.08 7.48
C GLY A 39 -18.65 7.23 8.23
N LEU A 40 -18.65 8.45 7.67
CA LEU A 40 -18.10 9.63 8.32
C LEU A 40 -18.85 10.00 9.61
N ASN A 41 -20.15 9.73 9.70
CA ASN A 41 -20.99 10.11 10.84
C ASN A 41 -20.67 9.33 12.12
N VAL A 42 -19.96 8.20 12.04
CA VAL A 42 -19.64 7.37 13.21
C VAL A 42 -18.75 8.10 14.22
N ARG A 43 -18.00 9.13 13.81
CA ARG A 43 -17.15 9.92 14.72
C ARG A 43 -17.94 10.49 15.90
N THR A 44 -19.11 11.06 15.63
CA THR A 44 -19.98 11.60 16.69
C THR A 44 -20.36 10.52 17.70
N ARG A 45 -20.67 9.30 17.24
CA ARG A 45 -21.00 8.18 18.15
C ARG A 45 -19.77 7.68 18.92
N ILE A 46 -18.59 7.72 18.31
CA ILE A 46 -17.33 7.43 19.00
C ILE A 46 -17.12 8.41 20.16
N GLU A 47 -17.18 9.72 19.88
CA GLU A 47 -16.92 10.77 20.85
C GLU A 47 -17.98 10.84 21.97
N THR A 48 -19.25 10.57 21.66
CA THR A 48 -20.36 10.81 22.61
C THR A 48 -20.90 9.55 23.28
N ILE A 49 -20.62 8.36 22.75
CA ILE A 49 -21.17 7.09 23.25
C ILE A 49 -20.05 6.08 23.50
N TYR A 50 -19.35 5.65 22.43
CA TYR A 50 -18.50 4.47 22.49
C TYR A 50 -17.24 4.69 23.33
N ALA A 51 -16.62 5.87 23.24
CA ALA A 51 -15.46 6.21 24.07
C ALA A 51 -15.78 6.29 25.57
N HIS A 52 -17.05 6.42 25.96
CA HIS A 52 -17.47 6.47 27.37
C HIS A 52 -18.01 5.14 27.90
N ARG A 53 -18.52 4.28 27.01
CA ARG A 53 -19.16 3.00 27.38
C ARG A 53 -18.31 1.78 27.03
N GLY A 54 -17.19 1.97 26.35
CA GLY A 54 -16.22 0.94 25.98
C GLY A 54 -16.64 0.05 24.82
N PHE A 55 -15.78 -0.92 24.49
CA PHE A 55 -15.86 -1.74 23.28
C PHE A 55 -17.20 -2.47 23.10
N GLU A 56 -17.72 -3.09 24.16
CA GLU A 56 -18.97 -3.87 24.11
C GLU A 56 -20.22 -3.01 23.79
N SER A 57 -20.11 -1.68 23.90
CA SER A 57 -21.21 -0.77 23.57
C SER A 57 -21.35 -0.49 22.07
N ILE A 58 -20.37 -0.90 21.25
CA ILE A 58 -20.29 -0.53 19.84
C ILE A 58 -21.25 -1.38 19.01
N ASP A 59 -22.06 -0.71 18.19
CA ASP A 59 -22.91 -1.38 17.20
C ASP A 59 -22.08 -2.21 16.21
N GLY A 60 -22.50 -3.43 15.89
CA GLY A 60 -21.74 -4.33 15.02
C GLY A 60 -21.49 -3.78 13.60
N ALA A 61 -22.43 -3.00 13.04
CA ALA A 61 -22.27 -2.40 11.72
C ALA A 61 -21.32 -1.20 11.75
N ASP A 62 -21.26 -0.47 12.87
CA ASP A 62 -20.22 0.53 13.11
C ASP A 62 -18.84 -0.13 13.27
N LEU A 63 -18.75 -1.12 14.17
CA LEU A 63 -17.50 -1.80 14.53
C LEU A 63 -16.79 -2.42 13.31
N ARG A 64 -17.54 -3.14 12.48
CA ARG A 64 -16.98 -3.88 11.32
C ARG A 64 -17.16 -3.15 9.99
N GLY A 65 -17.83 -2.01 10.00
CA GLY A 65 -18.17 -1.21 8.82
C GLY A 65 -17.68 0.23 8.95
N ARG A 66 -18.46 1.08 9.63
CA ARG A 66 -18.32 2.55 9.57
C ARG A 66 -17.05 3.08 10.24
N MET A 67 -16.56 2.45 11.31
CA MET A 67 -15.31 2.85 11.97
C MET A 67 -14.10 2.88 11.02
N ARG A 68 -14.15 2.12 9.93
CA ARG A 68 -13.11 2.14 8.89
C ARG A 68 -12.99 3.49 8.19
N TRP A 69 -14.04 4.31 8.15
CA TRP A 69 -13.96 5.68 7.60
C TRP A 69 -13.05 6.58 8.45
N TRP A 70 -12.70 6.18 9.66
CA TRP A 70 -11.78 6.90 10.53
C TRP A 70 -10.51 6.11 10.84
N GLY A 71 -10.13 5.21 9.92
CA GLY A 71 -8.87 4.47 10.03
C GLY A 71 -8.86 3.36 11.07
N LEU A 72 -10.00 3.06 11.70
CA LEU A 72 -10.13 2.01 12.72
C LEU A 72 -10.52 0.67 12.09
N TYR A 73 -9.69 -0.33 12.34
CA TYR A 73 -10.01 -1.74 12.10
C TYR A 73 -9.88 -2.48 13.42
N THR A 74 -10.86 -3.32 13.74
CA THR A 74 -10.71 -4.35 14.79
C THR A 74 -9.46 -5.19 14.53
N GLN A 75 -8.62 -5.37 15.55
CA GLN A 75 -7.45 -6.25 15.43
C GLN A 75 -7.80 -7.71 15.74
N ARG A 76 -6.86 -8.62 15.46
CA ARG A 76 -6.99 -10.04 15.74
C ARG A 76 -6.76 -10.35 17.21
N LYS A 77 -7.64 -11.16 17.80
CA LYS A 77 -7.45 -11.73 19.13
C LYS A 77 -6.23 -12.69 19.18
N PRO A 78 -5.34 -12.54 20.18
CA PRO A 78 -4.21 -13.45 20.36
C PRO A 78 -4.61 -14.91 20.57
N GLY A 79 -3.69 -15.83 20.27
CA GLY A 79 -3.87 -17.28 20.53
C GLY A 79 -4.70 -18.04 19.49
N ILE A 80 -5.26 -17.37 18.48
CA ILE A 80 -6.00 -18.02 17.40
C ILE A 80 -5.06 -18.41 16.26
N SER A 81 -4.92 -19.70 15.97
CA SER A 81 -4.07 -20.20 14.90
C SER A 81 -4.57 -19.81 13.50
N GLY A 82 -3.65 -19.77 12.52
CA GLY A 82 -3.97 -19.38 11.14
C GLY A 82 -4.98 -20.28 10.44
N GLY A 83 -5.04 -21.56 10.82
CA GLY A 83 -6.02 -22.52 10.31
C GLY A 83 -7.48 -22.19 10.67
N LYS A 84 -7.69 -21.28 11.61
CA LYS A 84 -9.03 -20.84 12.04
C LYS A 84 -9.53 -19.59 11.31
N THR A 85 -8.66 -18.88 10.58
CA THR A 85 -8.97 -17.58 9.94
C THR A 85 -10.12 -17.63 8.92
N ALA A 86 -10.32 -18.76 8.24
CA ALA A 86 -11.41 -18.94 7.28
C ALA A 86 -12.52 -19.88 7.79
N VAL A 87 -12.46 -20.26 9.07
CA VAL A 87 -13.38 -21.23 9.70
C VAL A 87 -14.25 -20.55 10.74
N LEU A 88 -13.66 -19.66 11.54
CA LEU A 88 -14.39 -18.89 12.55
C LEU A 88 -15.18 -17.75 11.92
N GLU A 89 -16.26 -17.37 12.58
CA GLU A 89 -17.00 -16.17 12.21
C GLU A 89 -16.13 -14.92 12.49
N PRO A 90 -16.30 -13.83 11.72
CA PRO A 90 -15.48 -12.63 11.86
C PRO A 90 -15.41 -12.03 13.28
N GLU A 91 -16.48 -12.19 14.06
CA GLU A 91 -16.65 -11.74 15.43
C GLU A 91 -15.75 -12.53 16.41
N GLU A 92 -15.53 -13.81 16.16
CA GLU A 92 -14.71 -14.67 17.04
C GLU A 92 -13.21 -14.38 16.89
N LEU A 93 -12.83 -13.74 15.78
CA LEU A 93 -11.47 -13.27 15.53
C LEU A 93 -11.18 -11.90 16.14
N ASP A 94 -12.21 -11.20 16.63
CA ASP A 94 -12.07 -9.85 17.17
C ASP A 94 -11.43 -9.82 18.55
N ASP A 95 -10.49 -8.90 18.69
CA ASP A 95 -10.04 -8.39 19.98
C ASP A 95 -10.86 -7.14 20.36
N GLU A 96 -10.78 -6.73 21.62
CA GLU A 96 -11.36 -5.47 22.12
C GLU A 96 -10.58 -4.22 21.63
N TYR A 97 -9.41 -4.44 21.03
CA TYR A 97 -8.51 -3.40 20.55
C TYR A 97 -8.63 -3.13 19.04
N PHE A 98 -8.07 -2.00 18.63
CA PHE A 98 -8.07 -1.53 17.26
C PHE A 98 -6.65 -1.37 16.71
N MET A 99 -6.52 -1.68 15.42
CA MET A 99 -5.54 -1.05 14.57
C MET A 99 -6.07 0.35 14.18
N LEU A 100 -5.25 1.37 14.40
CA LEU A 100 -5.50 2.73 13.94
C LEU A 100 -4.49 3.11 12.86
N ARG A 101 -4.98 3.63 11.74
CA ARG A 101 -4.13 4.13 10.66
C ARG A 101 -4.18 5.65 10.59
N VAL A 102 -3.02 6.29 10.76
CA VAL A 102 -2.83 7.72 10.52
C VAL A 102 -2.70 7.96 9.01
N ARG A 103 -3.40 8.95 8.46
CA ARG A 103 -3.31 9.34 7.05
C ARG A 103 -2.19 10.36 6.89
N ILE A 104 -1.23 10.05 6.01
CA ILE A 104 -0.04 10.87 5.75
C ILE A 104 0.12 11.00 4.24
N ASP A 105 -0.63 11.92 3.63
CA ASP A 105 -0.59 12.12 2.18
C ASP A 105 0.79 12.61 1.74
N GLY A 106 1.29 12.01 0.66
CA GLY A 106 2.67 12.20 0.20
C GLY A 106 3.75 11.66 1.13
N GLY A 107 3.40 11.00 2.25
CA GLY A 107 4.37 10.59 3.26
C GLY A 107 5.10 11.74 3.94
N ARG A 108 4.53 12.95 3.92
CA ARG A 108 5.16 14.19 4.39
C ARG A 108 4.88 14.39 5.87
N LEU A 109 5.95 14.48 6.66
CA LEU A 109 5.87 14.78 8.08
C LEU A 109 6.87 15.88 8.45
N THR A 110 6.48 16.71 9.41
CA THR A 110 7.42 17.49 10.22
C THR A 110 7.95 16.64 11.37
N THR A 111 9.07 17.03 11.97
CA THR A 111 9.59 16.39 13.20
C THR A 111 8.60 16.51 14.37
N GLY A 112 7.89 17.64 14.48
CA GLY A 112 6.81 17.82 15.46
C GLY A 112 5.64 16.85 15.27
N GLN A 113 5.19 16.62 14.03
CA GLN A 113 4.19 15.61 13.72
C GLN A 113 4.69 14.20 14.02
N LEU A 114 5.95 13.88 13.69
CA LEU A 114 6.57 12.59 13.97
C LEU A 114 6.64 12.31 15.48
N ARG A 115 6.98 13.32 16.29
CA ARG A 115 7.01 13.25 17.76
C ARG A 115 5.62 12.96 18.33
N VAL A 116 4.57 13.64 17.85
CA VAL A 116 3.18 13.35 18.27
C VAL A 116 2.76 11.92 17.93
N ILE A 117 3.14 11.41 16.75
CA ILE A 117 2.91 10.00 16.39
C ILE A 117 3.65 9.07 17.35
N GLY A 118 4.91 9.39 17.70
CA GLY A 118 5.72 8.66 18.68
C GLY A 118 5.09 8.63 20.07
N ASP A 119 4.62 9.77 20.56
CA ASP A 119 3.99 9.92 21.87
C ASP A 119 2.67 9.13 21.95
N ILE A 120 1.82 9.23 20.92
CA ILE A 120 0.59 8.43 20.81
C ILE A 120 0.91 6.94 20.82
N SER A 121 1.95 6.53 20.11
CA SER A 121 2.37 5.13 20.08
C SER A 121 2.75 4.62 21.48
N GLN A 122 3.58 5.38 22.21
CA GLN A 122 4.03 5.01 23.55
C GLN A 122 2.86 4.97 24.55
N GLU A 123 2.00 5.98 24.54
CA GLU A 123 0.92 6.14 25.54
C GLU A 123 -0.28 5.23 25.27
N PHE A 124 -0.73 5.15 24.01
CA PHE A 124 -2.00 4.49 23.66
C PHE A 124 -1.84 3.19 22.88
N ALA A 125 -0.68 2.95 22.27
CA ALA A 125 -0.46 1.81 21.36
C ALA A 125 0.55 0.78 21.87
N ARG A 126 0.91 0.83 23.16
CA ARG A 126 1.93 -0.04 23.79
C ARG A 126 3.28 0.02 23.07
N GLY A 127 3.63 1.20 22.56
CA GLY A 127 4.84 1.46 21.78
C GLY A 127 4.81 0.94 20.35
N THR A 128 3.72 0.31 19.89
CA THR A 128 3.65 -0.21 18.52
C THR A 128 3.57 0.92 17.49
N ALA A 129 4.36 0.80 16.42
CA ALA A 129 4.19 1.55 15.19
C ALA A 129 4.63 0.70 13.99
N ASP A 130 4.04 0.93 12.83
CA ASP A 130 4.47 0.27 11.60
C ASP A 130 4.32 1.26 10.44
N ILE A 131 5.42 1.54 9.74
CA ILE A 131 5.39 2.24 8.45
C ILE A 131 4.76 1.29 7.43
N THR A 132 3.74 1.80 6.76
CA THR A 132 3.03 1.05 5.73
C THR A 132 3.68 1.20 4.37
N ASP A 133 3.38 0.28 3.47
CA ASP A 133 3.74 0.37 2.05
C ASP A 133 2.89 1.44 1.31
N ARG A 134 2.23 2.34 2.05
CA ARG A 134 1.48 3.47 1.52
C ARG A 134 1.79 4.74 2.31
N GLN A 135 3.02 4.85 2.84
CA GLN A 135 3.53 6.04 3.50
C GLN A 135 2.84 6.42 4.83
N ASN A 136 1.83 5.69 5.27
CA ASN A 136 1.19 5.90 6.57
C ASN A 136 1.95 5.24 7.72
N VAL A 137 1.61 5.62 8.95
CA VAL A 137 1.92 4.88 10.18
C VAL A 137 0.65 4.18 10.68
N GLN A 138 0.83 2.97 11.22
CA GLN A 138 -0.24 2.24 11.91
C GLN A 138 0.14 1.91 13.33
N PHE A 139 -0.84 2.05 14.22
CA PHE A 139 -0.79 1.62 15.61
C PHE A 139 -1.64 0.37 15.81
N HIS A 140 -1.35 -0.41 16.84
CA HIS A 140 -2.21 -1.48 17.35
C HIS A 140 -2.45 -1.26 18.86
N TRP A 141 -3.29 -2.09 19.47
CA TRP A 141 -3.66 -1.98 20.89
C TRP A 141 -4.41 -0.71 21.28
N ILE A 142 -4.92 0.05 20.30
CA ILE A 142 -5.73 1.24 20.57
C ILE A 142 -7.05 0.81 21.19
N ARG A 143 -7.50 1.50 22.24
CA ARG A 143 -8.84 1.32 22.81
C ARG A 143 -9.78 2.40 22.31
N ILE A 144 -11.08 2.13 22.32
CA ILE A 144 -12.07 3.09 21.82
C ILE A 144 -12.15 4.34 22.68
N GLU A 145 -11.88 4.20 23.98
CA GLU A 145 -11.86 5.24 25.00
C GLU A 145 -10.78 6.30 24.72
N ASP A 146 -9.67 5.90 24.10
CA ASP A 146 -8.53 6.77 23.85
C ASP A 146 -8.70 7.61 22.56
N MET A 147 -9.66 7.25 21.70
CA MET A 147 -9.81 7.84 20.37
C MET A 147 -10.03 9.36 20.35
N PRO A 148 -10.89 9.95 21.20
CA PRO A 148 -11.07 11.41 21.21
C PRO A 148 -9.76 12.16 21.51
N GLU A 149 -8.95 11.66 22.44
CA GLU A 149 -7.67 12.27 22.79
C GLU A 149 -6.62 12.08 21.68
N ILE A 150 -6.57 10.90 21.06
CA ILE A 150 -5.71 10.63 19.91
C ILE A 150 -6.03 11.59 18.76
N TRP A 151 -7.31 11.76 18.41
CA TRP A 151 -7.72 12.72 17.38
C TRP A 151 -7.34 14.15 17.76
N ARG A 152 -7.60 14.57 19.01
CA ARG A 152 -7.22 15.92 19.47
C ARG A 152 -5.73 16.18 19.27
N ARG A 153 -4.86 15.21 19.58
CA ARG A 153 -3.40 15.34 19.39
C ARG A 153 -2.99 15.34 17.92
N LEU A 154 -3.51 14.42 17.10
CA LEU A 154 -3.22 14.36 15.67
C LEU A 154 -3.69 15.63 14.95
N GLU A 155 -4.92 16.05 15.18
CA GLU A 155 -5.52 17.24 14.56
C GLU A 155 -4.82 18.52 15.03
N GLY A 156 -4.34 18.56 16.28
CA GLY A 156 -3.53 19.66 16.80
C GLY A 156 -2.21 19.89 16.03
N VAL A 157 -1.73 18.90 15.27
CA VAL A 157 -0.57 19.03 14.37
C VAL A 157 -0.93 18.86 12.89
N GLY A 158 -2.22 18.97 12.54
CA GLY A 158 -2.70 18.89 11.16
C GLY A 158 -2.72 17.49 10.55
N LEU A 159 -2.63 16.43 11.36
CA LEU A 159 -2.80 15.04 10.92
C LEU A 159 -4.26 14.59 11.11
N SER A 160 -4.65 13.53 10.41
CA SER A 160 -6.00 12.97 10.48
C SER A 160 -6.01 11.46 10.26
N THR A 161 -7.11 10.80 10.60
CA THR A 161 -7.37 9.40 10.22
C THR A 161 -8.53 9.25 9.23
N THR A 162 -9.10 10.38 8.78
CA THR A 162 -10.22 10.46 7.84
C THR A 162 -9.92 9.66 6.57
N GLU A 163 -10.80 8.71 6.27
CA GLU A 163 -10.79 7.85 5.08
C GLU A 163 -9.46 7.10 4.86
N ALA A 164 -8.66 6.91 5.92
CA ALA A 164 -7.46 6.07 5.86
C ALA A 164 -7.81 4.60 5.52
N CYS A 165 -9.04 4.20 5.84
CA CYS A 165 -9.62 2.90 5.61
C CYS A 165 -11.03 3.02 4.98
N GLY A 166 -11.77 1.92 4.80
CA GLY A 166 -13.13 1.97 4.24
C GLY A 166 -13.21 1.85 2.71
N ASP A 167 -14.42 2.10 2.20
CA ASP A 167 -14.79 2.12 0.77
C ASP A 167 -14.81 3.56 0.24
N THR A 168 -13.63 4.17 0.30
CA THR A 168 -13.35 5.60 0.08
C THR A 168 -11.95 5.79 -0.54
N PRO A 169 -11.58 7.03 -0.93
CA PRO A 169 -10.21 7.38 -1.29
C PRO A 169 -9.24 7.19 -0.12
N ARG A 170 -8.27 6.30 -0.30
CA ARG A 170 -7.18 6.10 0.66
C ARG A 170 -6.17 7.24 0.57
N VAL A 171 -5.10 7.13 1.37
CA VAL A 171 -3.91 7.97 1.26
C VAL A 171 -3.46 8.10 -0.19
N ILE A 172 -3.13 9.32 -0.56
CA ILE A 172 -2.57 9.75 -1.84
C ILE A 172 -1.05 9.61 -1.73
N LEU A 173 -0.48 8.70 -2.52
CA LEU A 173 0.96 8.53 -2.53
C LEU A 173 1.63 9.72 -3.22
N GLY A 174 2.80 10.10 -2.72
CA GLY A 174 3.66 11.16 -3.26
C GLY A 174 5.10 10.70 -3.29
N SER A 175 5.91 11.22 -4.21
CA SER A 175 7.36 11.03 -4.12
C SER A 175 7.87 11.52 -2.76
N PRO A 176 8.67 10.74 -2.02
CA PRO A 176 9.25 11.21 -0.76
C PRO A 176 10.19 12.40 -0.98
N VAL A 177 10.69 12.62 -2.20
CA VAL A 177 11.64 13.69 -2.55
C VAL A 177 11.03 14.76 -3.46
N ALA A 178 9.70 14.81 -3.54
CA ALA A 178 8.98 15.85 -4.26
C ALA A 178 9.35 17.25 -3.76
N GLY A 179 9.67 18.14 -4.70
CA GLY A 179 10.06 19.52 -4.49
C GLY A 179 11.53 19.72 -4.13
N ILE A 180 12.36 18.66 -4.05
CA ILE A 180 13.77 18.76 -3.65
C ILE A 180 14.75 17.96 -4.52
N ALA A 181 14.30 16.88 -5.17
CA ALA A 181 15.18 16.05 -5.98
C ALA A 181 15.71 16.85 -7.19
N ALA A 182 17.01 16.73 -7.46
CA ALA A 182 17.65 17.46 -8.56
C ALA A 182 17.19 17.01 -9.95
N ASP A 183 16.70 15.76 -10.05
CA ASP A 183 16.24 15.13 -11.28
C ASP A 183 14.71 15.04 -11.40
N GLU A 184 13.96 15.68 -10.50
CA GLU A 184 12.50 15.66 -10.56
C GLU A 184 11.99 16.34 -11.84
N ILE A 185 11.03 15.71 -12.52
CA ILE A 185 10.39 16.28 -13.71
C ILE A 185 9.47 17.43 -13.28
N ILE A 186 8.68 17.18 -12.22
CA ILE A 186 7.71 18.14 -11.70
C ILE A 186 7.37 17.83 -10.24
N ASP A 187 7.26 18.86 -9.40
CA ASP A 187 6.79 18.68 -8.02
C ASP A 187 5.28 18.42 -8.00
N GLY A 188 4.88 17.19 -7.70
CA GLY A 188 3.48 16.77 -7.59
C GLY A 188 2.78 17.16 -6.28
N THR A 189 3.49 17.79 -5.34
CA THR A 189 2.96 18.14 -4.02
C THR A 189 1.68 19.00 -4.08
N PRO A 190 1.58 20.05 -4.91
CA PRO A 190 0.36 20.86 -5.00
C PRO A 190 -0.87 20.04 -5.42
N ALA A 191 -0.70 19.06 -6.30
CA ALA A 191 -1.79 18.18 -6.71
C ALA A 191 -2.21 17.22 -5.58
N VAL A 192 -1.27 16.70 -4.79
CA VAL A 192 -1.58 15.87 -3.61
C VAL A 192 -2.42 16.67 -2.60
N GLU A 193 -2.02 17.91 -2.32
CA GLU A 193 -2.72 18.81 -1.38
C GLU A 193 -4.11 19.19 -1.91
N GLU A 194 -4.22 19.50 -3.20
CA GLU A 194 -5.51 19.87 -3.80
C GLU A 194 -6.48 18.68 -3.88
N ILE A 195 -6.00 17.48 -4.23
CA ILE A 195 -6.82 16.26 -4.17
C ILE A 195 -7.30 16.04 -2.72
N HIS A 196 -6.40 16.14 -1.74
CA HIS A 196 -6.78 15.98 -0.32
C HIS A 196 -7.91 16.94 0.05
N ARG A 197 -7.73 18.24 -0.25
CA ARG A 197 -8.71 19.30 0.08
C ARG A 197 -10.09 19.04 -0.51
N ARG A 198 -10.16 18.49 -1.74
CA ARG A 198 -11.42 18.26 -2.44
C ARG A 198 -12.14 16.98 -2.03
N VAL A 199 -11.39 15.89 -1.82
CA VAL A 199 -12.00 14.55 -1.68
C VAL A 199 -12.08 14.03 -0.25
N VAL A 200 -11.16 14.43 0.63
CA VAL A 200 -11.07 13.85 1.98
C VAL A 200 -12.09 14.50 2.90
N GLY A 201 -12.90 13.68 3.58
CA GLY A 201 -14.00 14.14 4.43
C GLY A 201 -15.21 14.64 3.64
N ASN A 202 -15.21 14.51 2.31
CA ASN A 202 -16.30 14.98 1.45
C ASN A 202 -17.33 13.86 1.20
N PRO A 203 -18.61 14.05 1.61
CA PRO A 203 -19.67 13.05 1.40
C PRO A 203 -19.91 12.66 -0.06
N ALA A 204 -19.50 13.49 -1.03
CA ALA A 204 -19.58 13.15 -2.45
C ALA A 204 -18.71 11.93 -2.83
N TYR A 205 -17.69 11.63 -2.04
CA TYR A 205 -16.69 10.58 -2.27
C TYR A 205 -16.55 9.57 -1.11
N SER A 206 -17.35 9.71 -0.06
CA SER A 206 -17.37 8.81 1.10
C SER A 206 -18.06 7.47 0.81
N ASN A 207 -18.74 7.30 -0.33
CA ASN A 207 -19.46 6.06 -0.67
C ASN A 207 -19.06 5.52 -2.05
N LEU A 208 -17.87 4.93 -2.12
CA LEU A 208 -17.39 4.25 -3.32
C LEU A 208 -17.73 2.76 -3.29
N PRO A 209 -17.71 2.05 -4.44
CA PRO A 209 -17.95 0.60 -4.46
C PRO A 209 -16.95 -0.21 -3.63
N ARG A 210 -15.71 0.28 -3.53
CA ARG A 210 -14.64 -0.31 -2.72
C ARG A 210 -13.56 0.74 -2.43
N LYS A 211 -12.50 0.37 -1.69
CA LYS A 211 -11.29 1.20 -1.54
C LYS A 211 -10.75 1.71 -2.88
N PHE A 212 -10.32 2.97 -2.91
CA PHE A 212 -9.75 3.65 -4.07
C PHE A 212 -8.36 4.21 -3.71
N LYS A 213 -7.33 3.84 -4.48
CA LYS A 213 -5.93 4.18 -4.22
C LYS A 213 -5.41 5.15 -5.27
N THR A 214 -4.80 6.24 -4.81
CA THR A 214 -4.21 7.30 -5.64
C THR A 214 -2.69 7.32 -5.49
N ALA A 215 -1.97 7.69 -6.55
CA ALA A 215 -0.55 8.05 -6.51
C ALA A 215 -0.25 9.23 -7.44
N VAL A 216 0.62 10.15 -7.01
CA VAL A 216 1.10 11.29 -7.80
C VAL A 216 2.61 11.39 -7.60
N SER A 217 3.41 11.36 -8.66
CA SER A 217 4.85 11.54 -8.55
C SER A 217 5.42 12.08 -9.85
N GLY A 218 6.26 13.11 -9.76
CA GLY A 218 7.09 13.56 -10.88
C GLY A 218 8.51 13.01 -10.86
N SER A 219 8.80 12.02 -10.01
CA SER A 219 10.14 11.41 -9.96
C SER A 219 10.39 10.53 -11.19
N PRO A 220 11.56 10.65 -11.85
CA PRO A 220 11.94 9.75 -12.93
C PRO A 220 12.18 8.31 -12.47
N LEU A 221 12.28 8.05 -11.16
CA LEU A 221 12.34 6.68 -10.60
C LEU A 221 10.97 5.99 -10.55
N LEU A 222 9.88 6.69 -10.85
CA LEU A 222 8.52 6.17 -10.76
C LEU A 222 8.16 5.69 -9.33
N ASP A 223 8.78 6.25 -8.31
CA ASP A 223 8.86 5.82 -6.90
C ASP A 223 7.55 5.63 -6.08
N VAL A 224 6.37 5.67 -6.70
CA VAL A 224 5.06 5.54 -6.02
C VAL A 224 4.28 4.26 -6.38
N ALA A 225 4.93 3.30 -7.06
CA ALA A 225 4.31 2.06 -7.52
C ALA A 225 2.98 2.30 -8.28
N HIS A 226 3.00 3.29 -9.18
CA HIS A 226 1.84 3.80 -9.92
C HIS A 226 1.05 2.68 -10.62
N GLU A 227 1.75 1.64 -11.10
CA GLU A 227 1.21 0.51 -11.85
C GLU A 227 0.15 -0.30 -11.06
N ILE A 228 0.05 -0.12 -9.73
CA ILE A 228 -0.86 -0.90 -8.87
C ILE A 228 -1.83 -0.02 -8.05
N ASN A 229 -2.02 1.24 -8.45
CA ASN A 229 -3.01 2.16 -7.91
C ASN A 229 -4.26 2.25 -8.80
N ASP A 230 -5.42 2.55 -8.19
CA ASP A 230 -6.68 2.66 -8.94
C ASP A 230 -6.61 3.84 -9.93
N VAL A 231 -5.94 4.93 -9.55
CA VAL A 231 -5.51 6.03 -10.42
C VAL A 231 -4.09 6.46 -10.06
N ALA A 232 -3.29 6.83 -11.05
CA ALA A 232 -1.98 7.42 -10.83
C ALA A 232 -1.63 8.49 -11.87
N PHE A 233 -0.82 9.45 -11.43
CA PHE A 233 -0.30 10.57 -12.21
C PHE A 233 1.23 10.53 -12.12
N VAL A 234 1.89 10.35 -13.26
CA VAL A 234 3.33 10.08 -13.32
C VAL A 234 4.01 11.12 -14.19
N GLY A 235 5.06 11.75 -13.68
CA GLY A 235 5.80 12.82 -14.37
C GLY A 235 6.29 12.40 -15.75
N VAL A 236 6.05 13.25 -16.74
CA VAL A 236 6.56 13.10 -18.09
C VAL A 236 6.75 14.47 -18.76
N GLU A 237 7.75 14.56 -19.62
CA GLU A 237 7.97 15.72 -20.49
C GLU A 237 7.13 15.57 -21.77
N HIS A 238 6.13 16.44 -21.95
CA HIS A 238 5.38 16.50 -23.19
C HIS A 238 6.14 17.31 -24.24
N PRO A 239 6.32 16.81 -25.49
CA PRO A 239 7.11 17.51 -26.52
C PRO A 239 6.65 18.94 -26.82
N GLU A 240 5.35 19.22 -26.66
CA GLU A 240 4.74 20.53 -26.97
C GLU A 240 4.32 21.32 -25.72
N HIS A 241 4.17 20.66 -24.57
CA HIS A 241 3.54 21.27 -23.38
C HIS A 241 4.43 21.26 -22.14
N GLY A 242 5.63 20.66 -22.24
CA GLY A 242 6.59 20.62 -21.14
C GLY A 242 6.21 19.64 -20.02
N PRO A 243 6.69 19.88 -18.80
CA PRO A 243 6.47 18.97 -17.67
C PRO A 243 4.99 18.85 -17.29
N GLY A 244 4.52 17.61 -17.15
CA GLY A 244 3.20 17.31 -16.58
C GLY A 244 3.09 15.84 -16.25
N PHE A 245 1.87 15.28 -16.27
CA PHE A 245 1.63 13.91 -15.82
C PHE A 245 0.93 13.05 -16.87
N ASP A 246 1.46 11.84 -17.08
CA ASP A 246 0.76 10.75 -17.75
C ASP A 246 -0.26 10.11 -16.80
N VAL A 247 -1.46 9.81 -17.31
CA VAL A 247 -2.59 9.31 -16.50
C VAL A 247 -2.77 7.80 -16.65
N TRP A 248 -2.75 7.11 -15.51
CA TRP A 248 -2.93 5.66 -15.39
C TRP A 248 -4.18 5.32 -14.58
N VAL A 249 -4.90 4.26 -14.96
CA VAL A 249 -6.08 3.78 -14.23
C VAL A 249 -6.15 2.26 -14.13
N GLY A 250 -6.85 1.76 -13.12
CA GLY A 250 -7.25 0.35 -13.02
C GLY A 250 -6.19 -0.60 -12.45
N GLY A 251 -5.12 -0.09 -11.83
CA GLY A 251 -4.12 -0.91 -11.15
C GLY A 251 -4.62 -1.41 -9.80
N ALA A 252 -4.48 -2.72 -9.56
CA ALA A 252 -4.67 -3.28 -8.21
C ALA A 252 -4.22 -4.74 -8.10
N LEU A 253 -3.54 -5.05 -7.01
CA LEU A 253 -3.25 -6.42 -6.58
C LEU A 253 -4.43 -7.06 -5.82
N SER A 254 -4.18 -8.17 -5.11
CA SER A 254 -5.11 -9.17 -4.54
C SER A 254 -5.20 -10.44 -5.39
N THR A 255 -6.21 -11.29 -5.19
CA THR A 255 -6.31 -12.63 -5.80
C THR A 255 -6.36 -12.62 -7.33
N ASN A 256 -6.89 -11.55 -7.93
CA ASN A 256 -6.88 -11.31 -9.38
C ASN A 256 -6.09 -10.01 -9.67
N PRO A 257 -4.76 -10.08 -9.82
CA PRO A 257 -3.92 -8.89 -10.00
C PRO A 257 -4.09 -8.30 -11.40
N LYS A 258 -4.10 -6.96 -11.49
CA LYS A 258 -4.12 -6.20 -12.74
C LYS A 258 -3.16 -5.01 -12.61
N LEU A 259 -2.34 -4.80 -13.63
CA LEU A 259 -1.54 -3.58 -13.77
C LEU A 259 -2.47 -2.48 -14.27
N GLY A 260 -2.19 -1.25 -13.85
CA GLY A 260 -2.83 -0.06 -14.40
C GLY A 260 -2.51 0.06 -15.88
N VAL A 261 -3.41 0.69 -16.60
CA VAL A 261 -3.26 0.99 -18.02
C VAL A 261 -3.19 2.49 -18.21
N ARG A 262 -2.38 2.93 -19.17
CA ARG A 262 -2.33 4.32 -19.60
C ARG A 262 -3.64 4.70 -20.27
N LEU A 263 -4.11 5.93 -20.03
CA LEU A 263 -5.16 6.54 -20.84
C LEU A 263 -4.61 7.21 -22.11
N GLY A 264 -3.28 7.25 -22.25
CA GLY A 264 -2.61 7.93 -23.36
C GLY A 264 -2.79 9.45 -23.29
N ALA A 265 -2.99 9.99 -22.08
CA ALA A 265 -3.32 11.38 -21.85
C ALA A 265 -2.28 12.05 -20.95
N TRP A 266 -1.94 13.29 -21.30
CA TRP A 266 -1.10 14.20 -20.51
C TRP A 266 -1.98 15.23 -19.82
N VAL A 267 -1.66 15.57 -18.57
CA VAL A 267 -2.35 16.59 -17.79
C VAL A 267 -1.35 17.53 -17.13
N PRO A 268 -1.57 18.85 -17.15
CA PRO A 268 -0.75 19.78 -16.40
C PRO A 268 -1.09 19.69 -14.90
N LEU A 269 -0.19 20.17 -14.04
CA LEU A 269 -0.29 20.04 -12.58
C LEU A 269 -1.62 20.56 -12.02
N GLU A 270 -2.09 21.69 -12.53
CA GLU A 270 -3.31 22.37 -12.09
C GLU A 270 -4.60 21.58 -12.38
N GLU A 271 -4.59 20.68 -13.35
CA GLU A 271 -5.76 19.87 -13.74
C GLU A 271 -5.77 18.47 -13.10
N VAL A 272 -4.71 18.07 -12.40
CA VAL A 272 -4.60 16.73 -11.80
C VAL A 272 -5.78 16.43 -10.85
N ALA A 273 -6.20 17.43 -10.05
CA ALA A 273 -7.31 17.27 -9.13
C ALA A 273 -8.67 17.10 -9.85
N ASP A 274 -8.90 17.84 -10.94
CA ASP A 274 -10.13 17.71 -11.74
C ASP A 274 -10.24 16.31 -12.36
N VAL A 275 -9.13 15.81 -12.90
CA VAL A 275 -9.04 14.47 -13.49
C VAL A 275 -9.21 13.40 -12.42
N HIS A 276 -8.62 13.58 -11.24
CA HIS A 276 -8.80 12.68 -10.10
C HIS A 276 -10.27 12.59 -9.67
N GLU A 277 -10.97 13.72 -9.55
CA GLU A 277 -12.38 13.77 -9.20
C GLU A 277 -13.24 13.09 -10.27
N GLY A 278 -12.96 13.32 -11.55
CA GLY A 278 -13.65 12.64 -12.65
C GLY A 278 -13.48 11.11 -12.60
N VAL A 279 -12.26 10.62 -12.40
CA VAL A 279 -11.98 9.17 -12.27
C VAL A 279 -12.69 8.58 -11.03
N THR A 280 -12.68 9.31 -9.92
CA THR A 280 -13.37 8.93 -8.68
C THR A 280 -14.89 8.91 -8.88
N GLY A 281 -15.43 9.87 -9.62
CA GLY A 281 -16.83 9.96 -10.03
C GLY A 281 -17.26 8.77 -10.89
N ILE A 282 -16.46 8.43 -11.92
CA ILE A 282 -16.70 7.21 -12.72
C ILE A 282 -16.75 5.99 -11.82
N PHE A 283 -15.80 5.86 -10.88
CA PHE A 283 -15.80 4.71 -9.99
C PHE A 283 -17.03 4.68 -9.09
N ARG A 284 -17.46 5.82 -8.55
CA ARG A 284 -18.68 5.95 -7.74
C ARG A 284 -19.92 5.49 -8.50
N ASP A 285 -20.06 5.95 -9.75
CA ASP A 285 -21.31 5.87 -10.51
C ASP A 285 -21.39 4.58 -11.34
N TYR A 286 -20.27 4.17 -11.96
CA TYR A 286 -20.18 3.03 -12.85
C TYR A 286 -19.48 1.81 -12.25
N GLY A 287 -18.84 1.92 -11.09
CA GLY A 287 -18.18 0.79 -10.46
C GLY A 287 -19.15 -0.26 -9.94
N TYR A 288 -18.74 -1.54 -9.98
CA TYR A 288 -19.59 -2.65 -9.59
C TYR A 288 -19.77 -2.73 -8.07
N ARG A 289 -21.02 -2.84 -7.62
CA ARG A 289 -21.40 -2.91 -6.20
C ARG A 289 -22.05 -4.25 -5.81
N ARG A 290 -22.21 -5.17 -6.75
CA ARG A 290 -22.84 -6.48 -6.50
C ARG A 290 -21.94 -7.42 -5.69
N LEU A 291 -20.78 -7.79 -6.25
CA LEU A 291 -19.86 -8.75 -5.64
C LEU A 291 -18.64 -8.06 -5.05
N ARG A 292 -18.39 -8.25 -3.75
CA ARG A 292 -17.27 -7.61 -3.02
C ARG A 292 -15.89 -7.92 -3.60
N ASN A 293 -15.70 -9.13 -4.12
CA ASN A 293 -14.45 -9.56 -4.78
C ASN A 293 -14.33 -9.08 -6.24
N ARG A 294 -15.37 -8.45 -6.80
CA ARG A 294 -15.41 -7.86 -8.15
C ARG A 294 -15.72 -6.34 -8.14
N ALA A 295 -15.60 -5.68 -6.98
CA ALA A 295 -16.03 -4.28 -6.80
C ALA A 295 -14.91 -3.21 -6.94
N ARG A 296 -13.68 -3.59 -7.29
CA ARG A 296 -12.56 -2.65 -7.49
C ARG A 296 -12.58 -2.06 -8.91
N LEU A 297 -12.08 -0.83 -9.06
CA LEU A 297 -12.03 -0.12 -10.35
C LEU A 297 -11.37 -0.94 -11.47
N LYS A 298 -10.32 -1.72 -11.14
CA LYS A 298 -9.65 -2.63 -12.09
C LYS A 298 -10.57 -3.56 -12.88
N PHE A 299 -11.75 -3.92 -12.36
CA PHE A 299 -12.69 -4.78 -13.07
C PHE A 299 -13.53 -3.99 -14.07
N LEU A 300 -13.92 -2.76 -13.72
CA LEU A 300 -14.59 -1.87 -14.66
C LEU A 300 -13.63 -1.52 -15.81
N VAL A 301 -12.40 -1.14 -15.51
CA VAL A 301 -11.37 -0.83 -16.53
C VAL A 301 -11.08 -2.05 -17.41
N ALA A 302 -11.01 -3.26 -16.84
CA ALA A 302 -10.82 -4.47 -17.63
C ALA A 302 -12.00 -4.81 -18.56
N ASP A 303 -13.23 -4.45 -18.17
CA ASP A 303 -14.42 -4.69 -18.98
C ASP A 303 -14.65 -3.57 -20.02
N TRP A 304 -14.21 -2.33 -19.74
CA TRP A 304 -14.39 -1.18 -20.62
C TRP A 304 -13.23 -0.95 -21.59
N GLY A 305 -12.00 -1.24 -21.18
CA GLY A 305 -10.80 -0.78 -21.86
C GLY A 305 -10.48 0.70 -21.58
N PRO A 306 -9.22 1.13 -21.78
CA PRO A 306 -8.79 2.50 -21.53
C PRO A 306 -9.47 3.53 -22.44
N GLU A 307 -9.80 3.16 -23.69
CA GLU A 307 -10.40 4.08 -24.67
C GLU A 307 -11.81 4.49 -24.25
N LYS A 308 -12.67 3.52 -23.91
CA LYS A 308 -14.02 3.79 -23.40
C LYS A 308 -13.97 4.53 -22.06
N PHE A 309 -13.03 4.15 -21.20
CA PHE A 309 -12.86 4.82 -19.91
C PHE A 309 -12.52 6.30 -20.08
N ARG A 310 -11.55 6.62 -20.95
CA ARG A 310 -11.20 8.00 -21.29
C ARG A 310 -12.38 8.74 -21.94
N GLN A 311 -13.10 8.09 -22.85
CA GLN A 311 -14.27 8.71 -23.48
C GLN A 311 -15.31 9.14 -22.43
N VAL A 312 -15.68 8.26 -21.49
CA VAL A 312 -16.65 8.60 -20.43
C VAL A 312 -16.11 9.72 -19.53
N LEU A 313 -14.81 9.68 -19.19
CA LEU A 313 -14.17 10.73 -18.40
C LEU A 313 -14.26 12.10 -19.08
N GLU A 314 -13.96 12.17 -20.37
CA GLU A 314 -14.02 13.39 -21.17
C GLU A 314 -15.45 13.89 -21.38
N ASP A 315 -16.36 12.98 -21.76
CA ASP A 315 -17.69 13.35 -22.24
C ASP A 315 -18.68 13.62 -21.10
N GLU A 316 -18.54 12.96 -19.93
CA GLU A 316 -19.51 13.04 -18.83
C GLU A 316 -19.00 13.80 -17.59
N TYR A 317 -17.68 13.81 -17.35
CA TYR A 317 -17.11 14.35 -16.10
C TYR A 317 -16.28 15.61 -16.33
N LEU A 318 -15.31 15.58 -17.26
CA LEU A 318 -14.45 16.72 -17.56
C LEU A 318 -15.10 17.71 -18.54
N LEU A 319 -16.03 17.24 -19.35
CA LEU A 319 -16.71 18.01 -20.42
C LEU A 319 -15.74 18.66 -21.41
N ARG A 320 -14.59 18.01 -21.64
CA ARG A 320 -13.53 18.42 -22.56
C ARG A 320 -12.68 17.22 -22.93
N LYS A 321 -11.95 17.33 -24.06
CA LYS A 321 -10.92 16.36 -24.43
C LYS A 321 -9.67 16.55 -23.59
N MET A 322 -9.07 15.44 -23.19
CA MET A 322 -7.74 15.45 -22.58
C MET A 322 -6.69 15.54 -23.68
N ILE A 323 -5.56 16.16 -23.35
CA ILE A 323 -4.41 16.26 -24.25
C ILE A 323 -3.76 14.87 -24.36
N ASP A 324 -3.37 14.45 -25.56
CA ASP A 324 -2.64 13.19 -25.74
C ASP A 324 -1.23 13.28 -25.14
N GLY A 325 -0.71 12.16 -24.62
CA GLY A 325 0.54 12.18 -23.86
C GLY A 325 1.48 11.00 -24.13
N PRO A 326 2.82 11.21 -24.10
CA PRO A 326 3.79 10.12 -24.14
C PRO A 326 3.76 9.28 -22.85
N ALA A 327 4.29 8.06 -22.94
CA ALA A 327 4.54 7.25 -21.74
C ALA A 327 5.73 7.83 -20.95
N PRO A 328 5.79 7.65 -19.62
CA PRO A 328 7.00 7.95 -18.87
C PRO A 328 8.17 7.12 -19.39
N ALA A 329 9.38 7.68 -19.27
CA ALA A 329 10.60 6.93 -19.53
C ALA A 329 10.74 5.76 -18.54
N GLN A 330 11.56 4.78 -18.90
CA GLN A 330 11.92 3.71 -17.96
C GLN A 330 12.67 4.30 -16.76
N PRO A 331 12.47 3.75 -15.55
CA PRO A 331 13.11 4.29 -14.37
C PRO A 331 14.63 4.20 -14.49
N ALA A 332 15.32 5.26 -14.07
CA ALA A 332 16.77 5.38 -14.22
C ALA A 332 17.56 4.34 -13.39
N GLN A 333 16.93 3.73 -12.39
CA GLN A 333 17.55 2.77 -11.48
C GLN A 333 16.60 1.62 -11.16
N GLN A 334 17.15 0.47 -10.75
CA GLN A 334 16.36 -0.68 -10.32
C GLN A 334 15.70 -0.43 -8.95
N TRP A 335 16.45 0.15 -8.00
CA TRP A 335 15.88 0.60 -6.74
C TRP A 335 15.11 1.91 -6.96
N ARG A 336 13.88 1.94 -6.47
CA ARG A 336 12.96 3.09 -6.57
C ARG A 336 12.60 3.63 -5.18
N ASP A 337 13.49 3.43 -4.22
CA ASP A 337 13.20 3.47 -2.78
C ASP A 337 13.85 4.63 -2.01
N HIS A 338 14.75 5.37 -2.66
CA HIS A 338 15.47 6.54 -2.12
C HIS A 338 16.37 6.26 -0.92
N ILE A 339 16.85 5.03 -0.77
CA ILE A 339 17.78 4.67 0.32
C ILE A 339 19.21 5.09 0.01
N GLY A 340 19.93 5.55 1.03
CA GLY A 340 21.28 6.11 0.92
C GLY A 340 21.29 7.64 1.02
N VAL A 341 22.43 8.22 0.68
CA VAL A 341 22.67 9.67 0.68
C VAL A 341 22.56 10.18 -0.74
N HIS A 342 21.82 11.27 -0.93
CA HIS A 342 21.55 11.86 -2.23
C HIS A 342 21.53 13.38 -2.13
N GLU A 343 22.01 14.05 -3.17
CA GLU A 343 22.05 15.51 -3.24
C GLU A 343 20.69 16.09 -3.65
N GLN A 344 20.32 17.22 -3.06
CA GLN A 344 19.14 18.02 -3.38
C GLN A 344 19.50 19.14 -4.35
N LYS A 345 18.50 19.72 -5.02
CA LYS A 345 18.71 20.83 -5.95
C LYS A 345 19.27 22.12 -5.33
N ASP A 346 19.24 22.26 -4.00
CA ASP A 346 19.80 23.41 -3.28
C ASP A 346 21.21 23.15 -2.71
N GLY A 347 21.81 22.00 -3.01
CA GLY A 347 23.14 21.59 -2.56
C GLY A 347 23.17 20.90 -1.19
N ARG A 348 22.03 20.81 -0.48
CA ARG A 348 21.90 19.96 0.71
C ARG A 348 21.69 18.50 0.31
N TYR A 349 21.52 17.63 1.30
CA TYR A 349 21.34 16.19 1.09
C TYR A 349 20.02 15.72 1.69
N TYR A 350 19.50 14.61 1.16
CA TYR A 350 18.54 13.78 1.86
C TYR A 350 19.15 12.40 2.14
N VAL A 351 18.76 11.83 3.28
CA VAL A 351 19.32 10.58 3.80
C VAL A 351 18.18 9.59 4.03
N GLY A 352 18.08 8.61 3.14
CA GLY A 352 17.13 7.50 3.25
C GLY A 352 17.71 6.32 4.02
N PHE A 353 16.92 5.76 4.94
CA PHE A 353 17.33 4.68 5.83
C PHE A 353 16.28 3.57 5.92
N ALA A 354 16.75 2.36 6.23
CA ALA A 354 15.95 1.14 6.16
C ALA A 354 15.66 0.52 7.54
N PRO A 355 14.46 0.74 8.12
CA PRO A 355 13.96 -0.10 9.18
C PRO A 355 13.71 -1.52 8.67
N ARG A 356 13.64 -2.49 9.58
CA ARG A 356 13.32 -3.88 9.24
C ARG A 356 11.83 -3.98 8.91
N VAL A 357 11.52 -4.23 7.64
CA VAL A 357 10.15 -4.44 7.13
C VAL A 357 9.14 -3.39 7.60
N GLY A 358 9.55 -2.14 7.79
CA GLY A 358 8.72 -1.03 8.28
C GLY A 358 8.33 -1.07 9.75
N ARG A 359 8.84 -2.03 10.54
CA ARG A 359 8.63 -2.10 12.00
C ARG A 359 9.44 -0.98 12.65
N ILE A 360 8.75 -0.13 13.41
CA ILE A 360 9.36 0.96 14.17
C ILE A 360 8.58 1.09 15.49
N ASP A 361 9.16 1.57 16.57
CA ASP A 361 8.40 1.82 17.81
C ASP A 361 8.25 3.32 18.06
N GLY A 362 7.33 3.69 18.95
CA GLY A 362 7.07 5.10 19.26
C GLY A 362 8.31 5.84 19.78
N ALA A 363 9.13 5.19 20.59
CA ALA A 363 10.36 5.78 21.14
C ALA A 363 11.38 6.07 20.03
N THR A 364 11.51 5.17 19.06
CA THR A 364 12.39 5.33 17.90
C THR A 364 11.88 6.45 16.99
N LEU A 365 10.56 6.59 16.79
CA LEU A 365 10.00 7.72 16.04
C LEU A 365 10.37 9.07 16.68
N SER A 366 10.26 9.19 18.00
CA SER A 366 10.66 10.42 18.71
C SER A 366 12.18 10.67 18.61
N LYS A 367 13.00 9.61 18.72
CA LYS A 367 14.46 9.73 18.53
C LYS A 367 14.85 10.14 17.10
N ILE A 368 14.15 9.67 16.08
CA ILE A 368 14.36 10.13 14.69
C ILE A 368 14.03 11.61 14.57
N ALA A 369 12.95 12.08 15.22
CA ALA A 369 12.61 13.50 15.22
C ALA A 369 13.71 14.35 15.86
N ASP A 370 14.19 13.94 17.05
CA ASP A 370 15.26 14.64 17.76
C ASP A 370 16.57 14.62 16.96
N LEU A 371 16.90 13.49 16.33
CA LEU A 371 18.10 13.34 15.52
C LEU A 371 18.04 14.19 14.24
N ALA A 372 16.89 14.25 13.58
CA ALA A 372 16.69 15.12 12.42
C ALA A 372 16.87 16.60 12.80
N GLU A 373 16.26 17.04 13.91
CA GLU A 373 16.39 18.43 14.42
C GLU A 373 17.83 18.77 14.80
N ALA A 374 18.55 17.84 15.43
CA ALA A 374 19.96 18.00 15.78
C ALA A 374 20.87 18.20 14.55
N HIS A 375 20.46 17.73 13.38
CA HIS A 375 21.17 17.90 12.10
C HIS A 375 20.51 18.96 11.20
N GLY A 376 19.73 19.87 11.78
CA GLY A 376 19.16 21.03 11.07
C GLY A 376 17.90 20.74 10.24
N SER A 377 17.35 19.53 10.32
CA SER A 377 16.18 19.11 9.55
C SER A 377 14.89 19.17 10.35
N GLY A 378 13.87 19.80 9.75
CA GLY A 378 12.48 19.73 10.23
C GLY A 378 11.58 18.83 9.39
N ARG A 379 12.12 18.15 8.37
CA ARG A 379 11.32 17.42 7.36
C ARG A 379 11.75 15.97 7.26
N VAL A 380 10.81 15.08 7.56
CA VAL A 380 10.97 13.62 7.40
C VAL A 380 9.94 13.08 6.44
N ARG A 381 10.25 11.94 5.82
CA ARG A 381 9.41 11.30 4.81
C ARG A 381 9.28 9.82 5.06
N THR A 382 8.14 9.24 4.71
CA THR A 382 7.93 7.80 4.63
C THR A 382 7.84 7.38 3.16
N THR A 383 8.21 6.14 2.86
CA THR A 383 8.22 5.64 1.48
C THR A 383 7.19 4.53 1.25
N VAL A 384 6.92 4.24 -0.03
CA VAL A 384 6.08 3.12 -0.43
C VAL A 384 6.75 1.77 -0.18
N GLU A 385 8.06 1.74 0.09
CA GLU A 385 8.82 0.52 0.38
C GLU A 385 8.94 0.24 1.90
N GLN A 386 8.19 0.97 2.73
CA GLN A 386 8.21 0.89 4.20
C GLN A 386 9.48 1.45 4.85
N LYS A 387 10.10 2.47 4.24
CA LYS A 387 11.32 3.13 4.72
C LYS A 387 11.05 4.59 5.08
N MET A 388 12.08 5.30 5.52
CA MET A 388 12.01 6.72 5.84
C MET A 388 13.22 7.50 5.33
N LEU A 389 13.05 8.82 5.20
CA LEU A 389 14.12 9.77 4.86
C LEU A 389 14.13 10.92 5.86
N VAL A 390 15.33 11.46 6.12
CA VAL A 390 15.55 12.81 6.66
C VAL A 390 15.97 13.71 5.51
N LEU A 391 15.34 14.87 5.36
CA LEU A 391 15.68 15.84 4.32
C LEU A 391 16.57 16.95 4.88
N ASP A 392 17.08 17.82 4.02
CA ASP A 392 17.72 19.11 4.31
C ASP A 392 18.97 19.04 5.17
N VAL A 393 19.77 18.00 4.96
CA VAL A 393 20.97 17.74 5.74
C VAL A 393 22.14 18.42 5.05
N GLU A 394 22.88 19.27 5.75
CA GLU A 394 24.13 19.86 5.24
C GLU A 394 25.18 18.76 5.01
N GLN A 395 26.08 18.95 4.04
CA GLN A 395 27.05 17.92 3.64
C GLN A 395 27.89 17.39 4.81
N ASP A 396 28.32 18.29 5.70
CA ASP A 396 29.16 17.99 6.86
C ASP A 396 28.38 17.31 8.01
N GLN A 397 27.05 17.30 7.94
CA GLN A 397 26.14 16.65 8.89
C GLN A 397 25.71 15.24 8.46
N VAL A 398 25.97 14.85 7.21
CA VAL A 398 25.47 13.59 6.64
C VAL A 398 26.01 12.37 7.39
N GLU A 399 27.33 12.30 7.63
CA GLU A 399 27.94 11.11 8.23
C GLU A 399 27.53 10.95 9.71
N SER A 400 27.51 12.04 10.49
CA SER A 400 27.07 12.01 11.89
C SER A 400 25.58 11.63 12.01
N LEU A 401 24.74 12.08 11.07
CA LEU A 401 23.34 11.64 11.00
C LEU A 401 23.25 10.14 10.71
N ALA A 402 24.02 9.65 9.74
CA ALA A 402 24.06 8.24 9.39
C ALA A 402 24.51 7.36 10.58
N GLU A 403 25.53 7.78 11.32
CA GLU A 403 25.99 7.11 12.55
C GLU A 403 24.91 7.12 13.64
N GLY A 404 24.22 8.25 13.85
CA GLY A 404 23.13 8.36 14.80
C GLY A 404 21.93 7.46 14.46
N LEU A 405 21.61 7.33 13.17
CA LEU A 405 20.58 6.40 12.69
C LEU A 405 21.03 4.94 12.85
N GLU A 406 22.29 4.62 12.54
CA GLU A 406 22.85 3.27 12.71
C GLU A 406 22.79 2.82 14.17
N ALA A 407 23.04 3.72 15.13
CA ALA A 407 22.90 3.43 16.57
C ALA A 407 21.47 3.04 17.00
N LEU A 408 20.46 3.30 16.16
CA LEU A 408 19.07 2.90 16.36
C LEU A 408 18.68 1.66 15.53
N ASP A 409 19.65 0.96 14.93
CA ASP A 409 19.42 -0.07 13.90
C ASP A 409 18.60 0.50 12.72
N LEU A 410 18.92 1.71 12.27
CA LEU A 410 18.30 2.36 11.11
C LEU A 410 19.37 2.68 10.05
N THR A 411 19.82 1.65 9.33
CA THR A 411 20.96 1.82 8.43
C THR A 411 20.64 2.58 7.14
N THR A 412 21.57 3.44 6.72
CA THR A 412 21.57 4.13 5.42
C THR A 412 22.27 3.32 4.33
N ARG A 413 23.00 2.26 4.72
CA ARG A 413 23.75 1.36 3.82
C ARG A 413 23.32 -0.09 4.04
N PRO A 414 22.03 -0.43 3.92
CA PRO A 414 21.54 -1.78 4.19
C PRO A 414 22.10 -2.80 3.21
N SER A 415 22.15 -4.06 3.64
CA SER A 415 22.23 -5.19 2.72
C SER A 415 21.06 -5.16 1.73
N VAL A 416 21.21 -5.83 0.58
CA VAL A 416 20.10 -5.93 -0.39
C VAL A 416 18.88 -6.64 0.21
N PHE A 417 19.07 -7.52 1.20
CA PHE A 417 17.98 -8.21 1.89
C PHE A 417 17.19 -7.26 2.79
N ARG A 418 17.87 -6.45 3.60
CA ARG A 418 17.21 -5.44 4.44
C ARG A 418 16.53 -4.36 3.60
N ARG A 419 17.17 -3.93 2.50
CA ARG A 419 16.62 -2.96 1.55
C ARG A 419 15.39 -3.50 0.82
N GLY A 420 15.50 -4.71 0.26
CA GLY A 420 14.51 -5.31 -0.64
C GLY A 420 13.39 -6.08 0.03
N THR A 421 13.43 -6.32 1.34
CA THR A 421 12.37 -7.07 2.04
C THR A 421 11.24 -6.15 2.52
N MET A 422 10.01 -6.55 2.23
CA MET A 422 8.78 -5.97 2.81
C MET A 422 7.91 -7.05 3.43
N ALA A 423 7.15 -6.67 4.46
CA ALA A 423 6.18 -7.54 5.09
C ALA A 423 4.87 -6.81 5.41
N CYS A 424 3.75 -7.50 5.22
CA CYS A 424 2.46 -7.01 5.74
C CYS A 424 2.37 -7.24 7.26
N THR A 425 1.29 -6.79 7.90
CA THR A 425 1.08 -6.98 9.35
C THR A 425 1.12 -8.46 9.80
N GLY A 426 0.62 -9.39 8.98
CA GLY A 426 0.63 -10.82 9.33
C GLY A 426 -0.32 -11.19 10.47
N ILE A 427 -0.22 -12.44 10.92
CA ILE A 427 -1.13 -13.02 11.94
C ILE A 427 -1.00 -12.34 13.30
N GLU A 428 0.08 -11.61 13.55
CA GLU A 428 0.31 -10.85 14.79
C GLU A 428 -0.92 -9.98 15.14
N PHE A 429 -1.48 -9.27 14.15
CA PHE A 429 -2.66 -8.42 14.37
C PHE A 429 -3.75 -8.52 13.30
N CYS A 430 -3.47 -9.09 12.12
CA CYS A 430 -4.42 -9.10 11.01
C CYS A 430 -5.40 -10.28 11.10
N LYS A 431 -6.70 -9.99 11.16
CA LYS A 431 -7.75 -11.02 11.18
C LYS A 431 -7.80 -11.89 9.92
N LEU A 432 -7.26 -11.42 8.80
CA LEU A 432 -7.27 -12.14 7.53
C LEU A 432 -6.00 -12.97 7.29
N ALA A 433 -4.99 -12.82 8.14
CA ALA A 433 -3.72 -13.51 7.97
C ALA A 433 -3.80 -14.97 8.43
N ILE A 434 -3.00 -15.80 7.77
CA ILE A 434 -2.87 -17.25 8.00
C ILE A 434 -1.50 -17.55 8.63
N VAL A 435 -0.50 -16.68 8.42
CA VAL A 435 0.87 -16.86 8.90
C VAL A 435 1.45 -15.56 9.44
N GLU A 436 2.47 -15.66 10.29
CA GLU A 436 3.24 -14.52 10.78
C GLU A 436 4.17 -13.98 9.68
N THR A 437 4.33 -12.65 9.58
CA THR A 437 5.16 -12.04 8.52
C THR A 437 6.20 -11.02 8.96
N LYS A 438 5.94 -10.18 9.97
CA LYS A 438 6.86 -9.08 10.32
C LYS A 438 8.03 -9.58 11.14
N GLY A 439 7.77 -10.38 12.18
CA GLY A 439 8.83 -11.06 12.93
C GLY A 439 9.63 -12.00 12.03
N ARG A 440 8.93 -12.75 11.18
CA ARG A 440 9.50 -13.65 10.17
C ARG A 440 10.37 -12.91 9.16
N GLY A 441 9.93 -11.74 8.73
CA GLY A 441 10.69 -10.89 7.80
C GLY A 441 11.99 -10.40 8.40
N SER A 442 11.96 -9.91 9.64
CA SER A 442 13.18 -9.51 10.37
C SER A 442 14.16 -10.67 10.55
N TRP A 443 13.66 -11.84 10.97
CA TRP A 443 14.48 -13.05 11.11
C TRP A 443 15.06 -13.53 9.77
N LEU A 444 14.28 -13.47 8.69
CA LEU A 444 14.74 -13.86 7.37
C LEU A 444 15.86 -12.95 6.86
N ILE A 445 15.77 -11.64 7.13
CA ILE A 445 16.84 -10.69 6.81
C ILE A 445 18.15 -11.12 7.49
N ASP A 446 18.11 -11.38 8.82
CA ASP A 446 19.30 -11.78 9.58
C ASP A 446 19.92 -13.09 9.04
N GLU A 447 19.09 -14.08 8.73
CA GLU A 447 19.57 -15.35 8.18
C GLU A 447 20.21 -15.17 6.79
N LEU A 448 19.61 -14.36 5.91
CA LEU A 448 20.15 -14.13 4.57
C LEU A 448 21.44 -13.30 4.59
N GLU A 449 21.52 -12.26 5.43
CA GLU A 449 22.75 -11.48 5.64
C GLU A 449 23.89 -12.38 6.14
N ARG A 450 23.59 -13.31 7.07
CA ARG A 450 24.57 -14.27 7.60
C ARG A 450 25.01 -15.31 6.57
N ARG A 451 24.09 -15.82 5.73
CA ARG A 451 24.35 -16.92 4.77
C ARG A 451 24.92 -16.44 3.45
N LEU A 452 24.60 -15.21 3.04
CA LEU A 452 24.95 -14.60 1.76
C LEU A 452 25.56 -13.18 1.94
N PRO A 453 26.61 -13.01 2.75
CA PRO A 453 27.14 -11.68 3.08
C PRO A 453 27.70 -10.90 1.87
N GLY A 454 28.06 -11.58 0.79
CA GLY A 454 28.57 -10.97 -0.45
C GLY A 454 27.55 -10.87 -1.59
N PHE A 455 26.26 -11.12 -1.33
CA PHE A 455 25.23 -11.00 -2.36
C PHE A 455 24.83 -9.53 -2.52
N ASP A 456 25.09 -8.97 -3.69
CA ASP A 456 24.99 -7.54 -4.01
C ASP A 456 23.95 -7.20 -5.08
N GLN A 457 23.34 -8.21 -5.69
CA GLN A 457 22.34 -8.01 -6.74
C GLN A 457 21.02 -7.54 -6.12
N PRO A 458 20.35 -6.52 -6.69
CA PRO A 458 19.04 -6.10 -6.20
C PRO A 458 18.02 -7.25 -6.27
N VAL A 459 17.36 -7.53 -5.14
CA VAL A 459 16.32 -8.55 -5.05
C VAL A 459 15.23 -8.13 -4.07
N THR A 460 13.97 -8.23 -4.49
CA THR A 460 12.81 -7.90 -3.66
C THR A 460 12.17 -9.15 -3.06
N ILE A 461 11.91 -9.14 -1.75
CA ILE A 461 11.33 -10.28 -1.02
C ILE A 461 10.09 -9.81 -0.24
N ASN A 462 8.92 -10.29 -0.64
CA ASN A 462 7.65 -9.73 -0.18
C ASN A 462 6.81 -10.74 0.61
N LEU A 463 6.81 -10.64 1.94
CA LEU A 463 6.10 -11.53 2.87
C LEU A 463 4.65 -11.08 3.09
N ASN A 464 3.72 -11.96 2.76
CA ASN A 464 2.28 -11.69 2.87
C ASN A 464 1.57 -12.78 3.65
N GLY A 465 0.84 -12.41 4.70
CA GLY A 465 0.17 -13.36 5.59
C GLY A 465 -1.03 -14.07 4.95
N CYS A 466 -1.53 -13.57 3.81
CA CYS A 466 -2.69 -14.13 3.10
C CYS A 466 -2.71 -13.72 1.62
N PRO A 467 -3.66 -14.23 0.81
CA PRO A 467 -3.78 -13.90 -0.62
C PRO A 467 -4.14 -12.44 -0.96
N ASN A 468 -4.42 -11.58 0.03
CA ASN A 468 -4.80 -10.18 -0.23
C ASN A 468 -3.67 -9.33 -0.83
N SER A 469 -2.42 -9.77 -0.68
CA SER A 469 -1.24 -9.11 -1.25
C SER A 469 -1.05 -7.66 -0.77
N CYS A 470 -1.15 -7.45 0.55
CA CYS A 470 -0.95 -6.12 1.14
C CYS A 470 0.50 -5.64 1.01
N ALA A 471 1.47 -6.55 1.06
CA ALA A 471 2.88 -6.30 0.77
C ALA A 471 3.26 -6.90 -0.60
N ARG A 472 2.35 -6.84 -1.59
CA ARG A 472 2.69 -6.92 -3.03
C ARG A 472 3.41 -8.20 -3.50
N ILE A 473 2.81 -9.36 -3.25
CA ILE A 473 3.31 -10.69 -3.66
C ILE A 473 3.73 -10.72 -5.13
N GLN A 474 2.85 -10.28 -6.02
CA GLN A 474 2.98 -10.60 -7.44
C GLN A 474 4.03 -9.77 -8.17
N VAL A 475 4.53 -8.71 -7.55
CA VAL A 475 5.43 -7.74 -8.20
C VAL A 475 6.78 -7.70 -7.50
N ALA A 476 7.13 -8.80 -6.83
CA ALA A 476 8.43 -9.03 -6.23
C ALA A 476 9.19 -10.11 -6.99
N ASP A 477 10.52 -10.03 -6.94
CA ASP A 477 11.41 -11.09 -7.40
C ASP A 477 11.06 -12.40 -6.68
N ILE A 478 10.88 -12.34 -5.36
CA ILE A 478 10.44 -13.46 -4.52
C ILE A 478 9.21 -13.03 -3.70
N GLY A 479 8.03 -13.31 -4.25
CA GLY A 479 6.74 -13.09 -3.61
C GLY A 479 6.30 -14.28 -2.73
N LEU A 480 6.00 -14.04 -1.46
CA LEU A 480 5.64 -15.08 -0.51
C LEU A 480 4.17 -14.94 -0.07
N LYS A 481 3.31 -15.85 -0.55
CA LYS A 481 1.88 -15.89 -0.21
C LYS A 481 1.59 -16.90 0.91
N GLY A 482 1.32 -16.38 2.09
CA GLY A 482 1.01 -17.14 3.30
C GLY A 482 -0.22 -18.05 3.16
N GLN A 483 -0.07 -19.28 3.62
CA GLN A 483 -1.11 -20.32 3.69
C GLN A 483 -0.65 -21.43 4.65
N LEU A 484 -1.53 -22.36 5.00
CA LEU A 484 -1.10 -23.61 5.61
C LEU A 484 -0.45 -24.52 4.56
N VAL A 485 0.61 -25.20 4.96
CA VAL A 485 1.34 -26.19 4.15
C VAL A 485 1.54 -27.46 4.98
N THR A 486 1.74 -28.58 4.29
CA THR A 486 2.05 -29.85 4.94
C THR A 486 3.57 -29.98 5.11
N ASP A 487 4.04 -30.24 6.31
CA ASP A 487 5.45 -30.56 6.57
C ASP A 487 5.80 -32.02 6.23
N ALA A 488 7.05 -32.43 6.47
CA ALA A 488 7.53 -33.79 6.19
C ALA A 488 6.84 -34.86 7.04
N ASP A 489 6.35 -34.49 8.22
CA ASP A 489 5.67 -35.37 9.17
C ASP A 489 4.15 -35.44 8.92
N GLY A 490 3.65 -34.71 7.92
CA GLY A 490 2.23 -34.69 7.55
C GLY A 490 1.40 -33.65 8.31
N ASN A 491 2.00 -32.82 9.15
CA ASN A 491 1.29 -31.80 9.93
C ASN A 491 1.00 -30.56 9.09
N GLN A 492 -0.12 -29.89 9.39
CA GLN A 492 -0.42 -28.57 8.83
C GLN A 492 0.32 -27.49 9.61
N VAL A 493 1.29 -26.84 8.97
CA VAL A 493 2.13 -25.79 9.55
C VAL A 493 2.04 -24.50 8.74
N GLU A 494 2.53 -23.39 9.30
CA GLU A 494 2.66 -22.14 8.57
C GLU A 494 3.64 -22.29 7.40
N GLY A 495 3.27 -21.76 6.23
CA GLY A 495 4.16 -21.70 5.09
C GLY A 495 3.68 -20.76 4.01
N TYR A 496 4.36 -20.85 2.87
CA TYR A 496 4.24 -19.89 1.78
C TYR A 496 4.16 -20.61 0.45
N GLN A 497 3.23 -20.18 -0.42
CA GLN A 497 3.37 -20.39 -1.86
C GLN A 497 4.28 -19.30 -2.41
N VAL A 498 5.28 -19.71 -3.18
CA VAL A 498 6.25 -18.80 -3.80
C VAL A 498 5.77 -18.34 -5.18
N HIS A 499 5.96 -17.05 -5.47
CA HIS A 499 5.78 -16.40 -6.77
C HIS A 499 7.14 -15.81 -7.15
N LEU A 500 7.60 -16.04 -8.38
CA LEU A 500 8.95 -15.67 -8.79
C LEU A 500 8.96 -14.78 -10.03
N GLY A 501 9.83 -13.76 -10.00
CA GLY A 501 10.11 -12.88 -11.12
C GLY A 501 9.03 -11.85 -11.42
N GLY A 502 8.31 -11.40 -10.40
CA GLY A 502 7.45 -10.22 -10.52
C GLY A 502 8.30 -8.95 -10.46
N SER A 503 7.90 -7.91 -11.19
CA SER A 503 8.56 -6.61 -11.08
C SER A 503 7.62 -5.46 -11.45
N LEU A 504 8.00 -4.26 -11.04
CA LEU A 504 7.44 -2.99 -11.49
C LEU A 504 8.52 -2.18 -12.23
N GLY A 505 8.17 -1.11 -12.93
CA GLY A 505 9.14 -0.22 -13.57
C GLY A 505 9.60 -0.76 -14.92
N MET A 506 10.87 -1.12 -15.06
CA MET A 506 11.52 -1.44 -16.34
C MET A 506 10.75 -2.46 -17.21
N GLU A 507 10.27 -3.55 -16.59
CA GLU A 507 9.52 -4.61 -17.28
C GLU A 507 8.40 -5.12 -16.36
N PRO A 508 7.31 -4.34 -16.21
CA PRO A 508 6.33 -4.60 -15.18
C PRO A 508 5.58 -5.88 -15.52
N GLY A 509 5.55 -6.80 -14.57
CA GLY A 509 5.07 -8.15 -14.79
C GLY A 509 4.76 -8.87 -13.49
N PHE A 510 3.89 -9.88 -13.56
CA PHE A 510 3.55 -10.68 -12.41
C PHE A 510 4.44 -11.91 -12.30
N GLY A 511 4.89 -12.19 -11.08
CA GLY A 511 5.66 -13.38 -10.78
C GLY A 511 4.86 -14.66 -11.07
N ARG A 512 5.56 -15.67 -11.61
CA ARG A 512 4.97 -16.97 -11.93
C ARG A 512 4.89 -17.86 -10.70
N LYS A 513 3.85 -18.67 -10.61
CA LYS A 513 3.73 -19.74 -9.62
C LYS A 513 4.44 -20.98 -10.14
N VAL A 514 5.43 -21.48 -9.41
CA VAL A 514 6.05 -22.77 -9.71
C VAL A 514 5.13 -23.89 -9.20
N ARG A 515 4.90 -24.92 -10.03
CA ARG A 515 3.93 -25.97 -9.72
C ARG A 515 4.39 -26.77 -8.51
N GLY A 516 3.51 -26.85 -7.51
CA GLY A 516 3.77 -27.60 -6.28
C GLY A 516 4.75 -26.92 -5.31
N LEU A 517 5.33 -25.78 -5.67
CA LEU A 517 6.28 -25.09 -4.81
C LEU A 517 5.58 -24.43 -3.61
N LYS A 518 5.79 -25.05 -2.46
CA LYS A 518 5.38 -24.58 -1.15
C LYS A 518 6.56 -24.76 -0.21
N VAL A 519 6.79 -23.78 0.66
CA VAL A 519 7.92 -23.77 1.59
C VAL A 519 7.34 -23.55 2.98
N THR A 520 7.74 -24.37 3.96
CA THR A 520 7.37 -24.10 5.34
C THR A 520 8.03 -22.79 5.79
N ALA A 521 7.45 -22.12 6.79
CA ALA A 521 8.01 -20.85 7.23
C ALA A 521 9.48 -20.99 7.71
N GLN A 522 9.84 -22.13 8.30
CA GLN A 522 11.18 -22.47 8.77
C GLN A 522 12.17 -22.70 7.61
N GLN A 523 11.72 -23.23 6.48
CA GLN A 523 12.56 -23.51 5.31
C GLN A 523 12.81 -22.28 4.42
N LEU A 524 12.25 -21.12 4.74
CA LEU A 524 12.39 -19.92 3.91
C LEU A 524 13.86 -19.54 3.65
N PRO A 525 14.77 -19.47 4.64
CA PRO A 525 16.17 -19.14 4.38
C PRO A 525 16.84 -20.17 3.47
N ASP A 526 16.61 -21.47 3.68
CA ASP A 526 17.21 -22.55 2.89
C ASP A 526 16.75 -22.49 1.42
N TYR A 527 15.45 -22.22 1.20
CA TYR A 527 14.88 -22.07 -0.13
C TYR A 527 15.43 -20.82 -0.84
N ILE A 528 15.41 -19.67 -0.16
CA ILE A 528 15.85 -18.40 -0.75
C ILE A 528 17.35 -18.43 -1.03
N GLU A 529 18.16 -18.96 -0.11
CA GLU A 529 19.58 -19.15 -0.34
C GLU A 529 19.85 -20.00 -1.60
N ARG A 530 19.15 -21.14 -1.73
CA ARG A 530 19.30 -22.03 -2.88
C ARG A 530 18.97 -21.35 -4.20
N VAL A 531 17.81 -20.67 -4.29
CA VAL A 531 17.40 -20.01 -5.54
C VAL A 531 18.31 -18.84 -5.90
N LEU A 532 18.82 -18.10 -4.91
CA LEU A 532 19.75 -16.99 -5.15
C LEU A 532 21.14 -17.47 -5.57
N ARG A 533 21.63 -18.57 -5.01
CA ARG A 533 22.87 -19.21 -5.49
C ARG A 533 22.74 -19.75 -6.90
N ALA A 534 21.59 -20.34 -7.24
CA ALA A 534 21.29 -20.78 -8.60
C ALA A 534 21.27 -19.58 -9.58
N PHE A 535 20.62 -18.48 -9.20
CA PHE A 535 20.66 -17.22 -9.96
C PHE A 535 22.10 -16.74 -10.17
N GLN A 536 22.91 -16.62 -9.11
CA GLN A 536 24.31 -16.17 -9.25
C GLN A 536 25.15 -17.07 -10.18
N ALA A 537 24.91 -18.38 -10.15
CA ALA A 537 25.65 -19.34 -10.97
C ALA A 537 25.25 -19.32 -12.45
N GLN A 538 24.01 -18.95 -12.75
CA GLN A 538 23.42 -19.05 -14.09
C GLN A 538 23.17 -17.71 -14.77
N ARG A 539 23.24 -16.60 -14.04
CA ARG A 539 22.94 -15.27 -14.58
C ARG A 539 23.91 -14.89 -15.69
N GLU A 540 23.36 -14.22 -16.70
CA GLU A 540 24.14 -13.53 -17.71
C GLU A 540 24.54 -12.13 -17.20
N ASP A 541 25.48 -11.49 -17.90
CA ASP A 541 25.94 -10.16 -17.49
C ASP A 541 24.78 -9.14 -17.59
N GLY A 542 24.61 -8.34 -16.53
CA GLY A 542 23.49 -7.39 -16.41
C GLY A 542 22.09 -8.02 -16.25
N GLU A 543 21.97 -9.34 -16.19
CA GLU A 543 20.66 -10.00 -16.09
C GLU A 543 20.04 -9.84 -14.69
N ARG A 544 18.78 -9.41 -14.64
CA ARG A 544 18.00 -9.27 -13.40
C ARG A 544 17.39 -10.60 -12.96
N PHE A 545 17.11 -10.74 -11.66
CA PHE A 545 16.48 -11.96 -11.13
C PHE A 545 15.18 -12.31 -11.85
N ALA A 546 14.31 -11.33 -12.11
CA ALA A 546 13.05 -11.58 -12.82
C ALA A 546 13.25 -12.14 -14.25
N GLN A 547 14.28 -11.69 -14.96
CA GLN A 547 14.62 -12.17 -16.31
C GLN A 547 15.15 -13.61 -16.25
N TRP A 548 16.09 -13.88 -15.36
CA TRP A 548 16.59 -15.24 -15.11
C TRP A 548 15.45 -16.18 -14.71
N ALA A 549 14.61 -15.77 -13.75
CA ALA A 549 13.50 -16.59 -13.24
C ALA A 549 12.46 -16.91 -14.33
N ALA A 550 12.37 -16.12 -15.40
CA ALA A 550 11.50 -16.40 -16.54
C ALA A 550 12.04 -17.54 -17.43
N ARG A 551 13.36 -17.60 -17.65
CA ARG A 551 14.01 -18.63 -18.49
C ARG A 551 14.52 -19.86 -17.74
N ALA A 552 14.76 -19.76 -16.43
CA ALA A 552 15.31 -20.83 -15.61
C ALA A 552 14.45 -22.10 -15.65
N ALA A 553 15.12 -23.25 -15.60
CA ALA A 553 14.47 -24.55 -15.51
C ALA A 553 13.70 -24.67 -14.18
N GLU A 554 12.58 -25.40 -14.18
CA GLU A 554 11.73 -25.51 -12.99
C GLU A 554 12.45 -26.18 -11.80
N SER A 555 13.47 -27.01 -12.07
CA SER A 555 14.32 -27.62 -11.03
C SER A 555 15.13 -26.58 -10.24
N ASP A 556 15.58 -25.52 -10.91
CA ASP A 556 16.47 -24.52 -10.33
C ASP A 556 15.71 -23.48 -9.49
N LEU A 557 14.38 -23.50 -9.61
CA LEU A 557 13.45 -22.66 -8.87
C LEU A 557 12.83 -23.38 -7.66
N LYS A 558 13.15 -24.64 -7.41
CA LYS A 558 12.53 -25.46 -6.34
C LYS A 558 13.40 -25.63 -5.12
#